data_AF-A0A2W4SHB4-F1
#
_entry.id   AF-A0A2W4SHB4-F1
#
_cell.length_a   1.000
_cell.length_b   1.000
_cell.length_c   1.000
_cell.angle_alpha   90.00
_cell.angle_beta   90.00
_cell.angle_gamma   90.00
#
_symmetry.space_group_name_H-M   'P 1'
#
loop_
_entity.id
_entity.type
_entity.pdbx_description
1 polymer ?
#
loop_
_entity_poly.entity_id
_entity_poly.type
_entity_poly.pdbx_seq_one_letter_code
_entity_poly.pdbx_strand_id
1 'polypeptide(L)'
;MLVLKTMVALSAFSIAGAALAGPVCTTEPKAKWLTEVQMKAKVAELGYKTIKTFQVSGSCYEIYGLNKDGKRAEVYFNPVTGAVVKANID
;
A
#
# COMPACT_ATOMS: atom_id res chain seq x y z
N MET A 1 27.65 -4.17 56.47
CA MET A 1 26.52 -3.38 55.97
C MET A 1 26.51 -3.49 54.46
N LEU A 2 25.43 -4.08 53.96
CA LEU A 2 25.16 -4.43 52.57
C LEU A 2 24.78 -3.16 51.81
N VAL A 3 25.48 -2.80 50.73
CA VAL A 3 24.96 -1.83 49.76
C VAL A 3 25.11 -2.43 48.37
N LEU A 4 24.12 -3.23 48.01
CA LEU A 4 23.92 -3.78 46.68
C LEU A 4 23.57 -2.59 45.75
N LYS A 5 24.55 -2.12 44.96
CA LYS A 5 24.34 -1.11 43.92
C LYS A 5 23.48 -1.73 42.81
N THR A 6 22.19 -1.42 42.85
CA THR A 6 21.20 -1.78 41.82
C THR A 6 21.59 -1.13 40.50
N MET A 7 22.06 -1.96 39.57
CA MET A 7 22.30 -1.58 38.17
C MET A 7 20.92 -1.46 37.51
N VAL A 8 20.40 -0.25 37.37
CA VAL A 8 19.17 0.02 36.63
C VAL A 8 19.47 -0.15 35.14
N ALA A 9 19.16 -1.33 34.60
CA ALA A 9 19.19 -1.58 33.17
C ALA A 9 18.05 -0.80 32.50
N LEU A 10 18.39 0.28 31.81
CA LEU A 10 17.46 1.09 31.03
C LEU A 10 17.12 0.32 29.74
N SER A 11 16.05 -0.47 29.77
CA SER A 11 15.54 -1.19 28.61
C SER A 11 14.98 -0.19 27.60
N ALA A 12 15.75 0.10 26.55
CA ALA A 12 15.29 0.87 25.40
C ALA A 12 14.19 0.09 24.66
N PHE A 13 12.94 0.49 24.85
CA PHE A 13 11.83 0.05 24.01
C PHE A 13 11.95 0.73 22.64
N SER A 14 12.57 0.04 21.69
CA SER A 14 12.54 0.43 20.29
C SER A 14 11.11 0.21 19.76
N ILE A 15 10.36 1.29 19.57
CA ILE A 15 9.08 1.25 18.85
C ILE A 15 9.43 0.95 17.39
N ALA A 16 9.27 -0.30 16.98
CA ALA A 16 9.37 -0.68 15.58
C ALA A 16 8.18 -0.06 14.84
N GLY A 17 8.43 1.02 14.09
CA GLY A 17 7.44 1.58 13.18
C GLY A 17 7.08 0.56 12.10
N ALA A 18 5.79 0.36 11.85
CA ALA A 18 5.33 -0.48 10.75
C ALA A 18 5.77 0.16 9.42
N ALA A 19 6.76 -0.44 8.77
CA ALA A 19 7.18 -0.02 7.44
C ALA A 19 6.07 -0.40 6.44
N LEU A 20 5.41 0.60 5.85
CA LEU A 20 4.52 0.40 4.72
C LEU A 20 5.37 0.26 3.45
N ALA A 21 5.26 -0.88 2.76
CA ALA A 21 6.05 -1.18 1.56
C ALA A 21 5.61 -0.42 0.29
N GLY A 22 4.51 0.35 0.35
CA GLY A 22 3.94 1.09 -0.79
C GLY A 22 3.93 2.62 -0.59
N PRO A 23 3.66 3.40 -1.66
CA PRO A 23 3.55 4.86 -1.57
C PRO A 23 2.35 5.30 -0.73
N VAL A 24 2.31 6.59 -0.36
CA VAL A 24 1.11 7.22 0.19
C VAL A 24 0.21 7.67 -0.96
N CYS A 25 -0.95 7.03 -1.15
CA CYS A 25 -1.86 7.35 -2.25
C CYS A 25 -2.98 8.33 -1.85
N THR A 26 -3.41 8.34 -0.59
CA THR A 26 -4.39 9.29 -0.07
C THR A 26 -4.31 9.44 1.45
N THR A 27 -4.79 10.56 1.97
CA THR A 27 -5.03 10.79 3.41
C THR A 27 -6.52 10.74 3.76
N GLU A 28 -7.39 10.54 2.76
CA GLU A 28 -8.84 10.52 2.94
C GLU A 28 -9.32 9.22 3.60
N PRO A 29 -10.38 9.28 4.42
CA PRO A 29 -10.89 8.10 5.12
C PRO A 29 -11.47 7.08 4.12
N LYS A 30 -11.42 5.80 4.48
CA LYS A 30 -11.92 4.68 3.65
C LYS A 30 -13.38 4.85 3.19
N ALA A 31 -14.20 5.59 3.93
CA ALA A 31 -15.59 5.89 3.54
C ALA A 31 -15.71 6.71 2.24
N LYS A 32 -14.65 7.44 1.85
CA LYS A 32 -14.59 8.18 0.57
C LYS A 32 -13.98 7.37 -0.57
N TRP A 33 -13.49 6.16 -0.28
CA TRP A 33 -12.85 5.34 -1.30
C TRP A 33 -13.91 4.77 -2.23
N LEU A 34 -13.54 4.63 -3.50
CA LEU A 34 -14.29 3.85 -4.46
C LEU A 34 -14.44 2.41 -3.94
N THR A 35 -15.56 1.80 -4.25
CA THR A 35 -15.70 0.35 -4.02
C THR A 35 -14.70 -0.41 -4.91
N GLU A 36 -14.36 -1.64 -4.52
CA GLU A 36 -13.48 -2.50 -5.31
C GLU A 36 -13.99 -2.68 -6.76
N VAL A 37 -15.32 -2.81 -6.95
CA VAL A 37 -15.94 -2.93 -8.28
C VAL A 37 -15.71 -1.67 -9.11
N GLN A 38 -15.96 -0.48 -8.53
CA GLN A 38 -15.74 0.79 -9.21
C GLN A 38 -14.26 1.00 -9.56
N MET A 39 -13.36 0.62 -8.66
CA MET A 39 -11.92 0.72 -8.90
C MET A 39 -11.48 -0.23 -10.02
N LYS A 40 -11.91 -1.51 -9.99
CA LYS A 40 -11.58 -2.48 -11.04
C LYS A 40 -12.08 -2.05 -12.42
N ALA A 41 -13.26 -1.42 -12.50
CA ALA A 41 -13.75 -0.84 -13.76
C ALA A 41 -12.80 0.24 -14.30
N LYS A 42 -12.39 1.20 -13.45
CA LYS A 42 -11.41 2.24 -13.82
C LYS A 42 -10.06 1.65 -14.23
N VAL A 43 -9.57 0.66 -13.49
CA VAL A 43 -8.31 -0.02 -13.83
C VAL A 43 -8.39 -0.68 -15.21
N ALA A 44 -9.53 -1.30 -15.54
CA ALA A 44 -9.75 -1.90 -16.86
C ALA A 44 -9.80 -0.84 -17.99
N GLU A 45 -10.42 0.32 -17.75
CA GLU A 45 -10.43 1.47 -18.67
C GLU A 45 -9.01 1.98 -18.98
N LEU A 46 -8.10 1.92 -18.00
CA LEU A 46 -6.70 2.27 -18.16
C LEU A 46 -5.87 1.22 -18.92
N GLY A 47 -6.48 0.10 -19.32
CA GLY A 47 -5.85 -0.93 -20.15
C GLY A 47 -5.21 -2.09 -19.38
N TYR A 48 -5.38 -2.16 -18.06
CA TYR A 48 -4.95 -3.31 -17.24
C TYR A 48 -6.04 -4.39 -17.24
N LYS A 49 -6.11 -5.15 -18.33
CA LYS A 49 -7.20 -6.13 -18.55
C LYS A 49 -6.99 -7.46 -17.85
N THR A 50 -5.75 -7.79 -17.50
CA THR A 50 -5.39 -9.07 -16.87
C THR A 50 -4.87 -8.80 -15.46
N ILE A 51 -5.80 -8.62 -14.51
CA ILE A 51 -5.46 -8.44 -13.09
C ILE A 51 -5.38 -9.82 -12.42
N LYS A 52 -4.21 -10.17 -11.89
CA LYS A 52 -4.00 -11.39 -11.09
C LYS A 52 -4.31 -11.15 -9.61
N THR A 53 -3.96 -9.98 -9.11
CA THR A 53 -4.16 -9.58 -7.72
C THR A 53 -4.71 -8.17 -7.69
N PHE A 54 -5.71 -7.95 -6.83
CA PHE A 54 -6.19 -6.63 -6.46
C PHE A 54 -6.23 -6.60 -4.93
N GLN A 55 -5.55 -5.65 -4.31
CA GLN A 55 -5.45 -5.58 -2.84
C GLN A 55 -5.41 -4.14 -2.34
N VAL A 56 -5.61 -3.97 -1.04
CA VAL A 56 -5.37 -2.70 -0.35
C VAL A 56 -3.96 -2.75 0.23
N SER A 57 -3.13 -1.78 -0.14
CA SER A 57 -1.76 -1.65 0.34
C SER A 57 -1.58 -0.28 0.98
N GLY A 58 -1.64 -0.23 2.30
CA GLY A 58 -1.64 1.01 3.06
C GLY A 58 -2.83 1.92 2.70
N SER A 59 -2.53 3.04 2.07
CA SER A 59 -3.51 4.03 1.61
C SER A 59 -3.89 3.89 0.13
N CYS A 60 -3.51 2.78 -0.52
CA CYS A 60 -3.67 2.56 -1.95
C CYS A 60 -4.58 1.37 -2.25
N TYR A 61 -5.21 1.40 -3.42
CA TYR A 61 -5.49 0.16 -4.13
C TYR A 61 -4.27 -0.23 -4.97
N GLU A 62 -3.96 -1.52 -5.01
CA GLU A 62 -2.79 -2.05 -5.70
C GLU A 62 -3.23 -3.21 -6.60
N ILE A 63 -2.68 -3.28 -7.81
CA ILE A 63 -2.83 -4.43 -8.69
C ILE A 63 -1.49 -5.05 -9.03
N TYR A 64 -1.54 -6.37 -9.24
CA TYR A 64 -0.54 -7.10 -10.01
C TYR A 64 -1.21 -7.72 -11.22
N GLY A 65 -0.65 -7.52 -12.40
CA GLY A 65 -1.28 -7.97 -13.64
C GLY A 65 -0.44 -7.77 -14.88
N LEU A 66 -1.11 -7.70 -16.02
CA LEU A 66 -0.52 -7.28 -17.29
C LEU A 66 -1.10 -5.94 -17.72
N ASN A 67 -0.23 -5.07 -18.23
CA ASN A 67 -0.66 -3.85 -18.91
C ASN A 67 -1.15 -4.15 -20.35
N LYS A 68 -1.58 -3.09 -21.05
CA LYS A 68 -2.05 -3.18 -22.44
C LYS A 68 -1.04 -3.76 -23.44
N ASP A 69 0.24 -3.71 -23.12
CA ASP A 69 1.34 -4.20 -23.96
C ASP A 69 1.77 -5.62 -23.56
N GLY A 70 1.03 -6.28 -22.66
CA GLY A 70 1.33 -7.64 -22.18
C GLY A 70 2.47 -7.72 -21.17
N LYS A 71 2.99 -6.58 -20.69
CA LYS A 71 4.07 -6.49 -19.70
C LYS A 71 3.55 -6.65 -18.29
N ARG A 72 4.35 -7.23 -17.39
CA ARG A 72 3.97 -7.33 -15.98
C ARG A 72 3.90 -5.94 -15.38
N ALA A 73 2.85 -5.69 -14.60
CA ALA A 73 2.58 -4.41 -14.00
C ALA A 73 2.24 -4.58 -12.52
N GLU A 74 2.93 -3.83 -11.67
CA GLU A 74 2.55 -3.54 -10.29
C GLU A 74 2.16 -2.06 -10.22
N VAL A 75 0.90 -1.77 -9.89
CA VAL A 75 0.39 -0.40 -9.98
C VAL A 75 -0.42 -0.05 -8.75
N TYR A 76 -0.08 1.11 -8.17
CA TYR A 76 -0.72 1.69 -7.01
C TYR A 76 -1.60 2.86 -7.45
N PHE A 77 -2.82 2.88 -6.95
CA PHE A 77 -3.84 3.86 -7.29
C PHE A 77 -4.33 4.62 -6.07
N ASN A 78 -4.64 5.89 -6.26
CA ASN A 78 -5.42 6.66 -5.31
C ASN A 78 -6.84 6.07 -5.26
N PRO A 79 -7.30 5.58 -4.09
CA PRO A 79 -8.56 4.86 -4.00
C PRO A 79 -9.79 5.77 -4.05
N VAL A 80 -9.63 7.10 -3.96
CA VAL A 80 -10.72 8.08 -4.07
C VAL A 80 -10.94 8.47 -5.53
N THR A 81 -9.86 8.71 -6.28
CA THR A 81 -9.95 9.22 -7.66
C THR A 81 -9.77 8.15 -8.72
N GLY A 82 -9.09 7.05 -8.37
CA GLY A 82 -8.63 6.02 -9.30
C GLY A 82 -7.37 6.40 -10.09
N ALA A 83 -6.73 7.52 -9.77
CA ALA A 83 -5.51 7.96 -10.45
C ALA A 83 -4.32 7.05 -10.12
N VAL A 84 -3.46 6.78 -11.10
CA VAL A 84 -2.18 6.08 -10.89
C VAL A 84 -1.26 6.96 -10.06
N VAL A 85 -0.77 6.43 -8.94
CA VAL A 85 0.22 7.09 -8.06
C VAL A 85 1.61 6.56 -8.34
N LYS A 86 1.74 5.25 -8.58
CA LYS A 86 3.01 4.61 -8.96
C LYS A 86 2.72 3.41 -9.88
N ALA A 87 3.54 3.23 -10.90
CA ALA A 87 3.48 2.06 -11.78
C ALA A 87 4.90 1.54 -12.02
N ASN A 88 5.13 0.27 -11.71
CA ASN A 88 6.32 -0.47 -12.10
C ASN A 88 5.93 -1.42 -13.24
N ILE A 89 6.61 -1.34 -14.38
CA ILE A 89 6.34 -2.15 -15.57
C ILE A 89 7.63 -2.87 -15.97
N ASP A 90 7.57 -4.19 -16.09
CA ASP A 90 8.70 -5.05 -16.53
C ASP A 90 8.63 -5.31 -18.05
#